data_AF-A0A920PC90-F1
#
_entry.id   AF-A0A920PC90-F1
#
_cell.length_a   1.000
_cell.length_b   1.000
_cell.length_c   1.000
_cell.angle_alpha   90.00
_cell.angle_beta   90.00
_cell.angle_gamma   90.00
#
_symmetry.space_group_name_H-M   'P 1'
#
loop_
_entity.id
_entity.type
_entity.pdbx_description
1 polymer ?
#
loop_
_entity_poly.entity_id
_entity_poly.type
_entity_poly.pdbx_seq_one_letter_code
_entity_poly.pdbx_strand_id
1 'polypeptide(L)'
;MEPGQPALREIADIFGKDIIDKSGNLKRNKLGQLIFGDSKKREKLESILHPKVFEFEKLNYKAICKKNPKALVIVDAALLIESGKP
;
A
#
# COMPACT_ATOMS: atom_id res chain seq x y z
N MET A 1 -6.81 -2.14 2.46
CA MET A 1 -7.11 -0.73 2.14
C MET A 1 -8.58 -0.58 2.29
N GLU A 2 -8.99 0.24 3.25
CA GLU A 2 -10.37 0.38 3.66
C GLU A 2 -11.04 1.57 2.95
N PRO A 3 -12.37 1.55 2.77
CA PRO A 3 -13.12 2.70 2.32
C PRO A 3 -12.79 3.97 3.13
N GLY A 4 -12.64 5.09 2.44
CA GLY A 4 -12.37 6.39 3.07
C GLY A 4 -10.90 6.67 3.42
N GLN A 5 -9.98 5.72 3.25
CA GLN A 5 -8.55 6.00 3.44
C GLN A 5 -8.03 7.02 2.41
N PRO A 6 -7.18 7.99 2.80
CA PRO A 6 -6.62 8.96 1.86
C PRO A 6 -5.91 8.33 0.65
N ALA A 7 -5.24 7.19 0.88
CA ALA A 7 -4.58 6.43 -0.18
C ALA A 7 -5.55 5.95 -1.27
N LEU A 8 -6.77 5.54 -0.89
CA LEU A 8 -7.77 5.07 -1.84
C LEU A 8 -8.25 6.20 -2.76
N ARG A 9 -8.39 7.40 -2.20
CA ARG A 9 -8.76 8.61 -2.97
C ARG A 9 -7.65 9.01 -3.94
N GLU A 10 -6.41 9.05 -3.46
CA GLU A 10 -5.23 9.37 -4.27
C GLU A 10 -5.06 8.40 -5.46
N ILE A 11 -5.27 7.10 -5.22
CA ILE A 11 -5.28 6.09 -6.29
C ILE A 11 -6.44 6.33 -7.26
N ALA A 12 -7.65 6.63 -6.77
CA ALA A 12 -8.80 6.92 -7.65
C ALA A 12 -8.63 8.19 -8.50
N ASP A 13 -7.92 9.19 -7.98
CA ASP A 13 -7.62 10.42 -8.73
C ASP A 13 -6.65 10.14 -9.89
N ILE A 14 -5.78 9.13 -9.78
CA ILE A 14 -4.78 8.76 -10.81
C ILE A 14 -5.31 7.71 -11.79
N PHE A 15 -6.00 6.67 -11.28
CA PHE A 15 -6.41 5.51 -12.07
C PHE A 15 -7.88 5.54 -12.50
N GLY A 16 -8.63 6.56 -12.05
CA GLY A 16 -10.04 6.75 -12.35
C GLY A 16 -10.96 6.38 -11.20
N LYS A 17 -12.05 7.13 -11.03
CA LYS A 17 -13.04 6.91 -9.95
C LYS A 17 -13.79 5.58 -10.10
N ASP A 18 -13.76 4.99 -11.28
CA ASP A 18 -14.42 3.75 -11.61
C ASP A 18 -13.77 2.51 -10.98
N ILE A 19 -12.57 2.65 -10.40
CA ILE A 19 -11.92 1.65 -9.55
C ILE A 19 -12.56 1.53 -8.17
N ILE A 20 -13.43 2.47 -7.77
CA ILE A 20 -14.17 2.40 -6.51
C ILE A 20 -15.60 1.89 -6.81
N ASP A 21 -16.11 0.99 -5.98
CA ASP A 21 -17.50 0.53 -6.06
C ASP A 21 -18.48 1.47 -5.35
N LYS A 22 -19.78 1.18 -5.45
CA LYS A 22 -20.83 2.02 -4.83
C LYS A 22 -20.77 1.99 -3.29
N SER A 23 -20.11 1.00 -2.71
CA SER A 23 -19.90 0.84 -1.27
C SER A 23 -18.61 1.50 -0.80
N GLY A 24 -17.84 2.13 -1.69
CA GLY A 24 -16.58 2.80 -1.37
C GLY A 24 -15.36 1.88 -1.34
N ASN A 25 -15.49 0.61 -1.76
CA ASN A 25 -14.38 -0.33 -1.77
C ASN A 25 -13.59 -0.25 -3.08
N LEU A 26 -12.30 -0.61 -2.99
CA LEU A 26 -11.44 -0.77 -4.16
C LEU A 26 -11.79 -2.04 -4.95
N LYS A 27 -12.09 -1.88 -6.23
CA LYS A 27 -12.18 -2.95 -7.22
C LYS A 27 -10.77 -3.42 -7.61
N ARG A 28 -10.18 -4.29 -6.78
CA ARG A 28 -8.82 -4.82 -6.97
C ARG A 28 -8.58 -5.41 -8.36
N ASN A 29 -9.55 -6.14 -8.91
CA ASN A 29 -9.45 -6.71 -10.26
C ASN A 29 -9.30 -5.63 -11.33
N LYS A 30 -10.05 -4.52 -11.19
CA LYS A 30 -10.02 -3.42 -12.14
C LYS A 30 -8.72 -2.63 -12.05
N LEU A 31 -8.28 -2.31 -10.83
CA LEU A 31 -6.97 -1.69 -10.62
C LEU A 31 -5.85 -2.60 -11.15
N GLY A 32 -5.93 -3.91 -10.88
CA GLY A 32 -5.03 -4.92 -11.40
C GLY A 32 -4.93 -4.88 -12.93
N GLN A 33 -6.06 -4.90 -13.64
CA GLN A 33 -6.08 -4.79 -15.10
C GLN A 33 -5.45 -3.49 -15.62
N LEU A 34 -5.56 -2.38 -14.88
CA LEU A 34 -4.98 -1.09 -15.28
C LEU A 34 -3.47 -1.04 -15.13
N ILE A 35 -2.92 -1.69 -14.10
CA ILE A 35 -1.48 -1.66 -13.78
C ILE A 35 -0.72 -2.86 -14.36
N PHE A 36 -1.41 -3.97 -14.64
CA PHE A 36 -0.80 -5.18 -15.16
C PHE A 36 -0.40 -4.98 -16.63
N GLY A 37 0.89 -5.11 -16.91
CA GLY A 37 1.46 -4.85 -18.24
C GLY A 37 1.89 -3.39 -18.50
N ASP A 38 1.69 -2.48 -17.55
CA ASP A 38 2.13 -1.08 -17.66
C ASP A 38 3.01 -0.72 -16.45
N SER A 39 4.33 -0.81 -16.65
CA SER A 39 5.30 -0.57 -15.58
C SER A 39 5.21 0.85 -15.01
N LYS A 40 4.91 1.86 -15.85
CA LYS A 40 4.77 3.25 -15.41
C LYS A 40 3.57 3.43 -14.49
N LYS A 41 2.45 2.76 -14.79
CA LYS A 41 1.28 2.76 -13.92
C LYS A 41 1.53 2.01 -12.62
N ARG A 42 2.25 0.89 -12.67
CA ARG A 42 2.65 0.16 -11.48
C ARG A 42 3.56 1.01 -10.57
N GLU A 43 4.59 1.64 -11.13
CA GLU A 43 5.49 2.55 -10.41
C GLU A 43 4.74 3.72 -9.76
N LYS A 44 3.74 4.29 -10.45
CA LYS A 44 2.87 5.32 -9.86
C LYS A 44 2.10 4.78 -8.65
N LEU A 45 1.48 3.61 -8.77
CA LEU A 45 0.76 2.99 -7.65
C LEU A 45 1.71 2.73 -6.47
N GLU A 46 2.88 2.16 -6.75
CA GLU A 46 3.92 1.87 -5.78
C GLU A 46 4.40 3.14 -5.07
N SER A 47 4.61 4.25 -5.79
CA SER A 47 5.04 5.53 -5.21
C SER A 47 4.05 6.10 -4.19
N ILE A 48 2.76 5.80 -4.33
CA ILE A 48 1.71 6.18 -3.38
C ILE A 48 1.71 5.25 -2.18
N LEU A 49 1.86 3.94 -2.41
CA LEU A 49 1.69 2.91 -1.39
C LEU A 49 2.93 2.78 -0.49
N HIS A 50 4.14 2.75 -1.05
CA HIS A 50 5.36 2.49 -0.29
C HIS A 50 5.55 3.43 0.90
N PRO A 51 5.44 4.77 0.78
CA PRO A 51 5.59 5.67 1.92
C PRO A 51 4.62 5.35 3.06
N LYS A 52 3.37 5.02 2.72
CA LYS A 52 2.31 4.73 3.70
C LYS A 52 2.51 3.36 4.36
N VAL A 53 2.96 2.35 3.61
CA VAL A 53 3.31 1.04 4.14
C VAL A 53 4.48 1.15 5.12
N PHE A 54 5.55 1.87 4.74
CA PHE A 54 6.69 2.08 5.63
C PHE A 54 6.34 2.84 6.92
N GLU A 55 5.46 3.85 6.82
CA GLU A 55 4.97 4.55 8.01
C GLU A 55 4.19 3.60 8.92
N PHE A 56 3.29 2.80 8.36
CA PHE A 56 2.53 1.79 9.09
C PHE A 56 3.45 0.77 9.77
N GLU A 57 4.43 0.22 9.05
CA GLU A 57 5.43 -0.71 9.59
C GLU A 57 6.21 -0.08 10.75
N LYS A 58 6.70 1.15 10.58
CA LYS A 58 7.45 1.88 11.61
C LYS A 58 6.62 2.11 12.87
N LEU A 59 5.34 2.43 12.73
CA LEU A 59 4.43 2.62 13.86
C LEU A 59 4.18 1.29 14.59
N ASN A 60 3.93 0.21 13.86
CA ASN A 60 3.74 -1.12 14.45
C ASN A 60 4.99 -1.62 15.16
N TYR A 61 6.16 -1.48 14.52
CA TYR A 61 7.44 -1.82 15.11
C TYR A 61 7.65 -1.11 16.45
N LYS A 62 7.46 0.22 16.49
CA LYS A 62 7.57 1.01 17.72
C LYS A 62 6.58 0.54 18.80
N ALA A 63 5.33 0.25 18.42
CA ALA A 63 4.32 -0.23 19.36
C ALA A 63 4.69 -1.61 19.95
N ILE A 64 5.20 -2.52 19.13
CA ILE A 64 5.68 -3.84 19.55
C ILE A 64 6.87 -3.71 20.50
N CYS A 65 7.90 -2.92 20.14
CA CYS A 65 9.07 -2.72 20.98
C CYS A 65 8.73 -2.05 22.32
N LYS A 66 7.76 -1.13 22.34
CA LYS A 66 7.27 -0.53 23.59
C LYS A 66 6.62 -1.56 24.52
N LYS A 67 5.93 -2.56 23.96
CA LYS A 67 5.25 -3.61 24.73
C LYS A 67 6.21 -4.73 25.15
N ASN A 68 7.12 -5.12 24.28
CA ASN A 68 8.15 -6.12 24.55
C ASN A 68 9.45 -5.76 23.81
N PRO A 69 10.45 -5.18 24.52
CA PRO A 69 11.73 -4.80 23.92
C PRO A 69 12.53 -5.97 23.32
N LYS A 70 12.21 -7.23 23.67
CA LYS A 70 12.88 -8.44 23.17
C LYS A 70 12.09 -9.15 22.07
N ALA A 71 11.03 -8.53 21.54
CA ALA A 71 10.22 -9.15 20.49
C ALA A 71 11.02 -9.30 19.18
N LEU A 72 10.90 -10.47 18.55
CA LEU A 72 11.32 -10.68 17.17
C LEU A 72 10.19 -10.21 16.24
N VAL A 73 10.51 -9.31 15.31
CA VAL A 73 9.57 -8.82 14.29
C VAL A 73 10.03 -9.35 12.94
N ILE A 74 9.13 -10.03 12.23
CA ILE A 74 9.37 -10.52 10.86
C ILE A 74 8.46 -9.71 9.93
N VAL A 75 9.06 -9.05 8.95
CA VAL A 75 8.34 -8.35 7.89
C VAL A 75 8.42 -9.21 6.64
N ASP A 76 7.26 -9.62 6.12
CA ASP A 76 7.15 -10.35 4.86
C ASP A 76 6.62 -9.40 3.79
N ALA A 77 7.46 -9.08 2.81
CA ALA A 77 7.12 -8.22 1.70
C ALA A 77 7.74 -8.77 0.40
N ALA A 78 6.88 -8.96 -0.60
CA ALA A 78 7.24 -9.59 -1.87
C ALA A 78 8.32 -8.85 -2.68
N LEU A 79 8.54 -7.56 -2.43
CA LEU A 79 9.49 -6.70 -3.16
C LEU A 79 10.42 -5.94 -2.20
N LEU A 80 10.98 -6.67 -1.23
CA LEU A 80 11.85 -6.10 -0.19
C LEU A 80 13.12 -5.43 -0.76
N ILE A 81 13.70 -6.00 -1.81
CA ILE A 81 14.94 -5.51 -2.43
C ILE A 81 14.64 -4.31 -3.33
N GLU A 82 13.59 -4.41 -4.13
CA GLU A 82 13.20 -3.41 -5.13
C GLU A 82 12.69 -2.12 -4.48
N SER A 83 12.14 -2.21 -3.26
CA SER A 83 11.65 -1.06 -2.51
C SER A 83 12.77 -0.22 -1.85
N GLY A 84 14.04 -0.69 -1.91
CA GLY A 84 15.23 0.08 -1.55
C GLY A 84 15.38 0.45 -0.07
N LYS A 85 14.63 -0.18 0.84
CA LYS A 85 14.70 0.07 2.28
C LYS A 85 14.61 -1.23 3.07
N PRO A 86 15.75 -1.78 3.55
CA PRO A 86 15.74 -2.82 4.57
C PRO A 86 15.27 -2.28 5.93
#